data_AF-A0A7W7CTR8-F1
#
_entry.id   AF-A0A7W7CTR8-F1
#
_cell.length_a   1.000
_cell.length_b   1.000
_cell.length_c   1.000
_cell.angle_alpha   90.00
_cell.angle_beta   90.00
_cell.angle_gamma   90.00
#
_symmetry.space_group_name_H-M   'P 1'
#
loop_
_entity.id
_entity.type
_entity.pdbx_description
1 polymer ?
#
loop_
_entity_poly.entity_id
_entity_poly.type
_entity_poly.pdbx_seq_one_letter_code
_entity_poly.pdbx_strand_id
1 'polypeptide(L)'
;MNDTALQSSPITLDRRLLLGEIDYQVTAFPTDDHRIDLCIVSSDGDGHVVSEISGGISPADLPALTDVLTSTLAGLIAMTRARPAPAPAGLPPDRRERHPNQGARWTPGDDESLVERYRAGASQRALAAEFGRSTGGIRARLEHLGELAPGGRWRAPRGGSGEPPAVGPAGPAADRPAG
;
A
#
# COMPACT_ATOMS: atom_id res chain seq x y z
N MET A 1 -40.10 18.71 13.46
CA MET A 1 -38.96 19.36 14.13
C MET A 1 -37.97 18.25 14.40
N ASN A 2 -37.16 17.93 13.41
CA ASN A 2 -35.77 18.43 13.22
C ASN A 2 -34.90 17.25 13.65
N ASP A 3 -34.27 16.49 12.76
CA ASP A 3 -33.23 16.83 11.79
C ASP A 3 -32.92 15.49 11.09
N THR A 4 -32.41 15.32 9.87
CA THR A 4 -32.03 16.17 8.76
C THR A 4 -31.67 15.17 7.67
N ALA A 5 -32.19 15.37 6.46
CA ALA A 5 -31.64 14.85 5.22
C ALA A 5 -31.18 13.37 5.19
N LEU A 6 -32.14 12.45 4.95
CA LEU A 6 -31.89 11.29 4.08
C LEU A 6 -31.70 11.70 2.60
N GLN A 7 -31.43 12.99 2.35
CA GLN A 7 -31.28 13.60 1.05
C GLN A 7 -29.79 13.81 0.82
N SER A 8 -29.22 12.99 -0.09
CA SER A 8 -27.97 13.18 -0.85
C SER A 8 -26.76 12.30 -0.53
N SER A 9 -26.90 10.97 -0.49
CA SER A 9 -25.72 10.10 -0.69
C SER A 9 -26.03 9.00 -1.71
N PRO A 10 -25.32 8.93 -2.85
CA PRO A 10 -25.47 7.83 -3.80
C PRO A 10 -24.96 6.58 -3.10
N ILE A 11 -25.87 5.66 -2.76
CA ILE A 11 -25.48 4.36 -2.21
C ILE A 11 -24.63 3.66 -3.28
N THR A 12 -23.33 3.57 -3.04
CA THR A 12 -22.55 2.45 -3.56
C THR A 12 -22.64 1.34 -2.49
N LEU A 13 -22.51 0.09 -2.93
CA LEU A 13 -22.74 -1.17 -2.23
C LEU A 13 -22.82 -1.13 -0.67
N ASP A 14 -23.94 -1.57 -0.11
CA ASP A 14 -24.04 -2.04 1.28
C ASP A 14 -24.50 -3.50 1.24
N ARG A 15 -23.63 -4.41 1.67
CA ARG A 15 -23.86 -5.85 1.59
C ARG A 15 -23.49 -6.52 2.89
N ARG A 16 -24.44 -7.27 3.44
CA ARG A 16 -24.24 -8.13 4.60
C ARG A 16 -24.12 -9.60 4.17
N LEU A 17 -23.16 -10.33 4.74
CA LEU A 17 -22.86 -11.72 4.45
C LEU A 17 -22.63 -12.47 5.75
N LEU A 18 -23.44 -13.49 6.03
CA LEU A 18 -23.20 -14.39 7.15
C LEU A 18 -22.40 -15.61 6.67
N LEU A 19 -21.21 -15.82 7.20
CA LEU A 19 -20.34 -16.95 6.86
C LEU A 19 -19.93 -17.69 8.14
N GLY A 20 -20.58 -18.83 8.38
CA GLY A 20 -20.49 -19.50 9.69
C GLY A 20 -21.14 -18.64 10.77
N GLU A 21 -20.42 -18.45 11.89
CA GLU A 21 -20.85 -17.59 13.01
C GLU A 21 -20.41 -16.13 12.86
N ILE A 22 -19.72 -15.78 11.76
CA ILE A 22 -19.18 -14.44 11.54
C ILE A 22 -20.05 -13.69 10.53
N ASP A 23 -20.52 -12.53 10.95
CA ASP A 23 -21.25 -11.58 10.12
C ASP A 23 -20.27 -10.60 9.48
N TYR A 24 -20.33 -10.45 8.16
CA TYR A 24 -19.51 -9.52 7.40
C TYR A 24 -20.39 -8.42 6.81
N GLN A 25 -20.11 -7.18 7.18
CA GLN A 25 -20.71 -6.00 6.58
C GLN A 25 -19.71 -5.33 5.64
N VAL A 26 -20.10 -5.20 4.37
CA VAL A 26 -19.30 -4.58 3.32
C VAL A 26 -20.01 -3.32 2.86
N THR A 27 -19.40 -2.17 3.10
CA THR A 27 -19.87 -0.88 2.60
C THR A 27 -18.86 -0.32 1.60
N ALA A 28 -19.34 0.26 0.50
CA ALA A 28 -18.50 0.96 -0.44
C ALA A 28 -19.22 2.22 -0.88
N PHE A 29 -18.64 3.42 -0.82
CA PHE A 29 -19.28 4.65 -1.32
C PHE A 29 -18.35 5.39 -2.28
N PRO A 30 -18.88 6.04 -3.33
CA PRO A 30 -18.06 6.86 -4.19
C PRO A 30 -17.75 8.15 -3.43
N THR A 31 -16.57 8.70 -3.66
CA THR A 31 -16.11 9.94 -3.04
C THR A 31 -15.88 11.00 -4.11
N ASP A 32 -15.86 12.26 -3.70
CA ASP A 32 -15.73 13.40 -4.62
C ASP A 32 -14.37 13.42 -5.37
N ASP A 33 -13.35 12.71 -4.86
CA ASP A 33 -12.03 12.61 -5.48
C ASP A 33 -11.89 11.45 -6.48
N HIS A 34 -13.03 10.94 -6.97
CA HIS A 34 -13.13 9.80 -7.89
C HIS A 34 -12.60 8.47 -7.33
N ARG A 35 -12.55 8.32 -6.00
CA ARG A 35 -12.24 7.03 -5.35
C ARG A 35 -13.51 6.36 -4.82
N ILE A 36 -13.39 5.08 -4.53
CA ILE A 36 -14.37 4.27 -3.82
C ILE A 36 -13.82 4.00 -2.43
N ASP A 37 -14.45 4.54 -1.40
CA ASP A 37 -14.13 4.17 -0.03
C ASP A 37 -14.80 2.83 0.27
N LEU A 38 -14.00 1.79 0.48
CA LEU A 38 -14.44 0.44 0.83
C LEU A 38 -14.18 0.19 2.31
N CYS A 39 -15.16 -0.36 3.03
CA CYS A 39 -15.01 -0.86 4.39
C CYS A 39 -15.62 -2.26 4.50
N ILE A 40 -14.88 -3.17 5.10
CA ILE A 40 -15.31 -4.54 5.42
C ILE A 40 -15.13 -4.72 6.92
N VAL A 41 -16.23 -4.89 7.64
CA VAL A 41 -16.23 -5.19 9.06
C VAL A 41 -16.73 -6.62 9.22
N SER A 42 -16.07 -7.41 10.07
CA SER A 42 -16.57 -8.70 10.51
C SER A 42 -16.85 -8.67 12.00
N SER A 43 -17.96 -9.26 12.42
CA SER A 43 -18.35 -9.40 13.82
C SER A 43 -18.73 -10.83 14.14
N ASP A 44 -18.50 -11.26 15.38
CA ASP A 44 -18.95 -12.56 15.87
C ASP A 44 -20.46 -12.58 16.18
N GLY A 45 -20.97 -13.74 16.60
CA GLY A 45 -22.38 -13.93 16.93
C GLY A 45 -22.89 -13.10 18.11
N ASP A 46 -21.99 -12.57 18.94
CA ASP A 46 -22.31 -11.65 20.04
C ASP A 46 -22.27 -10.17 19.59
N GLY A 47 -21.91 -9.91 18.32
CA GLY A 47 -21.81 -8.59 17.73
C GLY A 47 -20.49 -7.88 18.02
N HIS A 48 -19.48 -8.55 18.58
CA HIS A 48 -18.16 -7.96 18.76
C HIS A 48 -17.41 -7.94 17.43
N VAL A 49 -16.80 -6.80 17.11
CA VAL A 49 -15.98 -6.67 15.90
C VAL A 49 -14.72 -7.54 16.01
N VAL A 50 -14.56 -8.46 15.07
CA VAL A 50 -13.43 -9.39 14.98
C VAL A 50 -12.33 -8.85 14.05
N SER A 51 -12.71 -8.22 12.94
CA SER A 51 -11.75 -7.59 12.02
C SER A 51 -12.37 -6.47 11.20
N GLU A 52 -11.54 -5.51 10.80
CA GLU A 52 -11.92 -4.37 9.96
C GLU A 52 -10.86 -4.17 8.87
N ILE A 53 -11.31 -3.92 7.63
CA ILE A 53 -10.46 -3.52 6.50
C ILE A 53 -11.14 -2.32 5.85
N SER A 54 -10.46 -1.17 5.85
CA SER A 54 -10.98 0.06 5.25
C SER A 54 -9.95 0.76 4.36
N GLY A 55 -10.41 1.43 3.31
CA GLY A 55 -9.56 2.24 2.46
C GLY A 55 -10.20 2.72 1.16
N GLY A 56 -9.68 3.83 0.64
CA GLY A 56 -10.06 4.38 -0.65
C GLY A 56 -9.37 3.67 -1.82
N ILE A 57 -10.14 3.31 -2.84
CA ILE A 57 -9.70 2.55 -4.01
C ILE A 57 -10.01 3.36 -5.28
N SER A 58 -9.04 3.54 -6.16
CA SER A 58 -9.32 4.06 -7.51
C SER A 58 -10.13 3.00 -8.28
N PRO A 59 -11.25 3.35 -8.94
CA PRO A 59 -12.02 2.42 -9.76
C PRO A 59 -11.17 1.73 -10.84
N ALA A 60 -10.17 2.42 -11.38
CA ALA A 60 -9.27 1.87 -12.39
C ALA A 60 -8.34 0.77 -11.86
N ASP A 61 -8.07 0.76 -10.55
CA ASP A 61 -7.16 -0.20 -9.92
C ASP A 61 -7.87 -1.47 -9.42
N LEU A 62 -9.21 -1.52 -9.45
CA LEU A 62 -10.01 -2.64 -8.93
C LEU A 62 -9.59 -4.02 -9.48
N PRO A 63 -9.31 -4.20 -10.79
CA PRO A 63 -8.89 -5.50 -11.31
C PRO A 63 -7.54 -5.95 -10.73
N ALA A 64 -6.54 -5.07 -10.76
CA ALA A 64 -5.20 -5.39 -10.24
C ALA A 64 -5.19 -5.58 -8.72
N LEU A 65 -5.98 -4.79 -7.98
CA LEU A 65 -6.13 -4.94 -6.54
C LEU A 65 -6.79 -6.26 -6.17
N THR A 66 -7.71 -6.77 -6.98
CA THR A 66 -8.31 -8.10 -6.76
C THR A 66 -7.22 -9.17 -6.78
N ASP A 67 -6.36 -9.19 -7.79
CA ASP A 67 -5.27 -10.17 -7.91
C ASP A 67 -4.27 -10.05 -6.74
N VAL A 68 -3.88 -8.83 -6.39
CA VAL A 68 -2.95 -8.56 -5.28
C VAL A 68 -3.54 -9.03 -3.95
N LEU A 69 -4.80 -8.68 -3.66
CA LEU A 69 -5.47 -9.06 -2.42
C LEU A 69 -5.66 -10.58 -2.35
N THR A 70 -6.17 -11.21 -3.41
CA THR A 70 -6.36 -12.66 -3.47
C THR A 70 -5.02 -13.39 -3.27
N SER A 71 -3.98 -13.00 -4.01
CA SER A 71 -2.66 -13.63 -3.87
C SER A 71 -2.05 -13.43 -2.48
N THR A 72 -2.22 -12.24 -1.89
CA THR A 72 -1.64 -11.92 -0.57
C THR A 72 -2.37 -12.68 0.53
N LEU A 73 -3.70 -12.66 0.53
CA LEU A 73 -4.52 -13.39 1.50
C LEU A 73 -4.30 -14.90 1.38
N ALA A 74 -4.18 -15.45 0.17
CA ALA A 74 -3.84 -16.86 -0.04
C ALA A 74 -2.48 -17.21 0.58
N GLY A 75 -1.46 -16.36 0.39
CA GLY A 75 -0.15 -16.53 1.01
C GLY A 75 -0.20 -16.47 2.54
N LEU A 76 -0.94 -15.52 3.10
CA LEU A 76 -1.14 -15.40 4.55
C LEU A 76 -1.88 -16.61 5.12
N ILE A 77 -2.90 -17.12 4.44
CA ILE A 77 -3.61 -18.36 4.83
C ILE A 77 -2.65 -19.55 4.84
N ALA A 78 -1.77 -19.67 3.85
CA ALA A 78 -0.78 -20.74 3.82
C ALA A 78 0.24 -20.63 4.96
N MET A 79 0.55 -19.42 5.42
CA MET A 79 1.44 -19.19 6.56
C MET A 79 0.78 -19.46 7.92
N THR A 80 -0.51 -19.17 8.06
CA THR A 80 -1.24 -19.32 9.34
C THR A 80 -1.78 -20.72 9.56
N ARG A 81 -1.94 -21.52 8.50
CA ARG A 81 -2.25 -22.94 8.63
C ARG A 81 -1.01 -23.68 9.17
N ALA A 82 -1.18 -24.36 10.31
CA ALA A 82 -0.15 -25.25 10.86
C ALA A 82 0.36 -26.19 9.76
N ARG A 83 1.67 -26.16 9.55
CA ARG A 83 2.33 -26.79 8.39
C ARG A 83 2.08 -28.30 8.33
N PRO A 84 1.48 -28.84 7.25
CA PRO A 84 1.65 -30.25 6.92
C PRO A 84 3.09 -30.49 6.45
N ALA A 85 3.68 -31.63 6.84
CA ALA A 85 5.02 -32.05 6.43
C ALA A 85 5.19 -32.05 4.89
N PRO A 86 6.39 -31.77 4.35
CA PRO A 86 6.56 -31.49 2.92
C PRO A 86 6.58 -32.76 2.05
N ALA A 87 5.99 -32.66 0.85
CA ALA A 87 6.17 -33.57 -0.30
C ALA A 87 6.27 -32.73 -1.61
N PRO A 88 6.87 -33.27 -2.69
CA PRO A 88 8.03 -32.66 -3.35
C PRO A 88 7.75 -31.62 -4.45
N ALA A 89 8.84 -30.92 -4.78
CA ALA A 89 8.98 -29.76 -5.64
C ALA A 89 8.50 -29.93 -7.09
N GLY A 90 7.90 -28.87 -7.62
CA GLY A 90 7.69 -28.72 -9.05
C GLY A 90 6.92 -27.46 -9.43
N LEU A 91 7.59 -26.29 -9.43
CA LEU A 91 7.36 -25.17 -10.35
C LEU A 91 8.43 -24.09 -10.08
N PRO A 92 9.14 -23.60 -11.11
CA PRO A 92 10.15 -22.55 -10.90
C PRO A 92 9.46 -21.23 -10.56
N PRO A 93 9.90 -20.49 -9.51
CA PRO A 93 9.32 -19.19 -9.21
C PRO A 93 9.75 -18.20 -10.28
N ASP A 94 8.74 -17.62 -10.93
CA ASP A 94 8.90 -16.42 -11.74
C ASP A 94 9.59 -15.33 -10.92
N ARG A 95 10.55 -14.66 -11.56
CA ARG A 95 11.55 -13.80 -10.94
C ARG A 95 10.93 -12.44 -10.63
N ARG A 96 9.93 -12.42 -9.75
CA ARG A 96 9.44 -11.17 -9.12
C ARG A 96 10.64 -10.52 -8.48
N GLU A 97 10.96 -9.29 -8.89
CA GLU A 97 12.08 -8.52 -8.35
C GLU A 97 11.95 -8.43 -6.83
N ARG A 98 12.66 -9.32 -6.14
CA ARG A 98 12.70 -9.33 -4.69
C ARG A 98 13.61 -8.17 -4.29
N HIS A 99 13.05 -7.03 -3.89
CA HIS A 99 13.85 -6.05 -3.18
C HIS A 99 14.57 -6.73 -2.00
N PRO A 100 15.87 -6.46 -1.80
CA PRO A 100 16.73 -7.28 -0.94
C PRO A 100 16.25 -7.43 0.50
N ASN A 101 15.47 -6.45 1.01
CA ASN A 101 15.03 -6.38 2.40
C ASN A 101 13.51 -6.54 2.56
N GLN A 102 12.80 -7.08 1.56
CA GLN A 102 11.37 -7.39 1.71
C GLN A 102 11.15 -8.42 2.82
N GLY A 103 10.41 -8.04 3.86
CA GLY A 103 10.12 -8.89 5.03
C GLY A 103 11.19 -8.87 6.13
N ALA A 104 12.30 -8.15 5.96
CA ALA A 104 13.30 -7.98 7.02
C ALA A 104 12.76 -7.06 8.13
N ARG A 105 12.98 -7.44 9.40
CA ARG A 105 12.59 -6.64 10.57
C ARG A 105 13.25 -5.26 10.51
N TRP A 106 12.47 -4.21 10.77
CA TRP A 106 12.99 -2.85 10.91
C TRP A 106 13.84 -2.75 12.19
N THR A 107 15.04 -2.19 12.05
CA THR A 107 15.90 -1.88 13.21
C THR A 107 15.63 -0.45 13.69
N PRO A 108 15.93 -0.12 14.96
CA PRO A 108 15.83 1.27 15.43
C PRO A 108 16.66 2.25 14.60
N GLY A 109 17.85 1.84 14.12
CA GLY A 109 18.68 2.64 13.22
C GLY A 109 18.08 2.82 11.82
N ASP A 110 17.35 1.82 11.31
CA ASP A 110 16.58 1.95 10.06
C ASP A 110 15.46 2.99 10.22
N ASP A 111 14.81 3.02 11.39
CA ASP A 111 13.71 3.94 11.67
C ASP A 111 14.21 5.39 11.75
N GLU A 112 15.29 5.63 12.49
CA GLU A 112 15.92 6.94 12.59
C GLU A 112 16.36 7.46 11.23
N SER A 113 17.05 6.61 10.45
CA SER A 113 17.52 6.95 9.10
C SER A 113 16.35 7.21 8.14
N LEU A 114 15.27 6.43 8.25
CA LEU A 114 14.09 6.59 7.41
C LEU A 114 13.38 7.92 7.71
N VAL A 115 13.21 8.25 8.98
CA VAL A 115 12.57 9.50 9.43
C VAL A 115 13.42 10.70 9.02
N GLU A 116 14.74 10.63 9.20
CA GLU A 116 15.66 11.70 8.79
C GLU A 116 15.56 11.97 7.29
N ARG A 117 15.66 10.92 6.47
CA ARG A 117 15.60 11.05 5.00
C ARG A 117 14.22 11.51 4.52
N TYR A 118 13.14 11.04 5.17
CA TYR A 118 11.78 11.51 4.91
C TYR A 118 11.64 13.01 5.22
N ARG A 119 12.13 13.47 6.37
CA ARG A 119 12.12 14.88 6.77
C ARG A 119 13.02 15.75 5.89
N ALA A 120 14.08 15.17 5.33
CA ALA A 120 14.97 15.80 4.35
C ALA A 120 14.37 15.91 2.93
N GLY A 121 13.10 15.55 2.72
CA GLY A 121 12.45 15.72 1.42
C GLY A 121 12.60 14.54 0.45
N ALA A 122 13.17 13.40 0.88
CA ALA A 122 13.39 12.27 -0.01
C ALA A 122 12.07 11.76 -0.61
N SER A 123 12.10 11.39 -1.89
CA SER A 123 10.94 10.78 -2.55
C SER A 123 10.73 9.34 -2.07
N GLN A 124 9.48 8.89 -2.09
CA GLN A 124 9.11 7.52 -1.72
C GLN A 124 9.90 6.46 -2.51
N ARG A 125 10.21 6.72 -3.78
CA ARG A 125 11.00 5.84 -4.65
C ARG A 125 12.48 5.80 -4.26
N ALA A 126 13.05 6.94 -3.86
CA ALA A 126 14.43 7.02 -3.39
C ALA A 126 14.62 6.23 -2.09
N LEU A 127 13.68 6.36 -1.16
CA LEU A 127 13.68 5.61 0.09
C LEU A 127 13.48 4.10 -0.15
N ALA A 128 12.58 3.72 -1.05
CA ALA A 128 12.38 2.31 -1.41
C ALA A 128 13.68 1.66 -1.95
N ALA A 129 14.41 2.39 -2.81
CA ALA A 129 15.69 1.93 -3.34
C ALA A 129 16.78 1.84 -2.27
N GLU A 130 16.91 2.85 -1.43
CA GLU A 130 17.93 2.95 -0.37
C GLU A 130 17.76 1.87 0.70
N PHE A 131 16.54 1.67 1.19
CA PHE A 131 16.27 0.67 2.22
C PHE A 131 16.04 -0.73 1.62
N GLY A 132 16.07 -0.86 0.29
CA GLY A 132 15.83 -2.13 -0.41
C GLY A 132 14.45 -2.73 -0.09
N ARG A 133 13.44 -1.89 0.11
CA ARG A 133 12.07 -2.27 0.50
C ARG A 133 11.05 -1.71 -0.50
N SER A 134 9.85 -2.29 -0.52
CA SER A 134 8.78 -1.79 -1.41
C SER A 134 8.31 -0.40 -0.97
N THR A 135 7.80 0.39 -1.92
CA THR A 135 7.23 1.73 -1.66
C THR A 135 6.08 1.67 -0.64
N GLY A 136 5.28 0.60 -0.67
CA GLY A 136 4.25 0.32 0.33
C GLY A 136 4.82 0.03 1.72
N GLY A 137 5.91 -0.74 1.82
CA GLY A 137 6.60 -1.01 3.08
C GLY A 137 7.21 0.25 3.71
N ILE A 138 7.78 1.15 2.90
CA ILE A 138 8.24 2.48 3.34
C ILE A 138 7.09 3.30 3.92
N ARG A 139 5.96 3.34 3.21
CA ARG A 139 4.78 4.10 3.61
C ARG A 139 4.19 3.58 4.91
N ALA A 140 3.94 2.27 5.01
CA ALA A 140 3.40 1.65 6.21
C ALA A 140 4.32 1.87 7.43
N ARG A 141 5.64 1.91 7.21
CA ARG A 141 6.58 2.20 8.29
C ARG A 141 6.50 3.65 8.77
N LEU A 142 6.40 4.62 7.86
CA LEU A 142 6.23 6.03 8.22
C LEU A 142 4.89 6.30 8.91
N GLU A 143 3.82 5.58 8.54
CA GLU A 143 2.53 5.61 9.24
C GLU A 143 2.67 5.05 10.67
N HIS A 144 3.37 3.93 10.85
CA HIS A 144 3.64 3.34 12.17
C HIS A 144 4.49 4.26 13.07
N LEU A 145 5.42 5.02 12.49
CA LEU A 145 6.26 5.98 13.22
C LEU A 145 5.57 7.34 13.44
N GLY A 146 4.35 7.54 12.93
CA GLY A 146 3.58 8.77 13.12
C GLY A 146 4.02 9.95 12.24
N GLU A 147 4.96 9.76 11.31
CA GLU A 147 5.40 10.80 10.36
C GLU A 147 4.38 11.03 9.23
N LEU A 148 3.54 10.02 8.96
CA LEU A 148 2.48 10.09 7.96
C LEU A 148 1.14 9.69 8.60
N ALA A 149 0.08 10.42 8.32
CA ALA A 149 -1.27 9.97 8.67
C ALA A 149 -1.60 8.68 7.89
N PRO A 150 -2.35 7.72 8.47
CA PRO A 150 -2.84 6.55 7.75
C PRO A 150 -3.59 6.98 6.48
N GLY A 151 -3.20 6.46 5.31
CA GLY A 151 -3.79 6.88 4.02
C GLY A 151 -3.43 8.32 3.59
N GLY A 152 -2.66 9.04 4.39
CA GLY A 152 -2.22 10.40 4.12
C GLY A 152 -1.38 10.53 2.85
N ARG A 153 -1.63 11.57 2.07
CA ARG A 153 -0.80 11.95 0.92
C ARG A 153 0.66 12.15 1.32
N TRP A 154 1.60 11.66 0.50
CA TRP A 154 3.03 11.87 0.72
C TRP A 154 3.35 13.37 0.76
N ARG A 155 3.72 13.89 1.93
CA ARG A 155 4.16 15.27 2.12
C ARG A 155 5.42 15.30 2.98
N ALA A 156 6.54 14.93 2.38
CA ALA A 156 7.82 15.22 2.99
C ALA A 156 7.90 16.74 3.27
N PRO A 157 8.29 17.19 4.47
CA PRO A 157 8.55 18.60 4.75
C PRO A 157 9.51 19.13 3.70
N ARG A 158 9.12 20.20 2.99
CA ARG A 158 9.97 20.78 1.95
C ARG A 158 11.19 21.44 2.61
N GLY A 159 12.28 20.69 2.75
CA GLY A 159 13.61 21.23 3.03
C GLY A 159 14.50 21.04 1.81
N GLY A 160 14.72 22.11 1.04
CA GLY A 160 15.88 22.27 0.13
C GLY A 160 15.95 21.34 -1.08
N SER A 161 15.80 21.94 -2.26
CA SER A 161 16.15 21.43 -3.59
C SER A 161 17.37 20.49 -3.66
N GLY A 162 17.15 19.30 -4.22
CA GLY A 162 18.18 18.39 -4.71
C GLY A 162 17.63 17.61 -5.91
N GLU A 163 17.50 18.30 -7.05
CA GLU A 163 17.20 17.67 -8.34
C GLU A 163 18.32 16.67 -8.66
N PRO A 164 18.02 15.39 -8.95
CA PRO A 164 19.05 14.51 -9.53
C PRO A 164 19.40 15.05 -10.92
N PRO A 165 20.69 15.15 -11.31
CA PRO A 165 21.03 15.62 -12.64
C PRO A 165 20.38 14.69 -13.67
N ALA A 166 19.57 15.28 -14.54
CA ALA A 166 19.06 14.63 -15.72
C ALA A 166 20.26 14.06 -16.49
N VAL A 167 20.28 12.73 -16.63
CA VAL A 167 21.03 12.08 -17.70
C VAL A 167 20.42 12.58 -19.01
N GLY A 168 20.98 13.66 -19.53
CA GLY A 168 20.75 14.11 -20.88
C GLY A 168 21.41 13.13 -21.84
N PRO A 169 20.77 12.73 -22.94
CA PRO A 169 21.42 11.92 -23.96
C PRO A 169 22.58 12.72 -24.56
N ALA A 170 23.75 12.06 -24.62
CA ALA A 170 24.95 12.58 -25.26
C ALA A 170 24.65 12.96 -26.72
N GLY A 171 24.64 14.27 -26.99
CA GLY A 171 24.69 14.78 -28.35
C GLY A 171 26.08 14.53 -28.96
N PRO A 172 26.17 14.13 -30.24
CA PRO A 172 27.45 13.81 -30.87
C PRO A 172 28.31 15.06 -31.05
N ALA A 173 29.59 14.94 -30.72
CA ALA A 173 30.62 15.93 -30.95
C ALA A 173 30.76 16.21 -32.46
N ALA A 174 30.46 17.45 -32.86
CA ALA A 174 30.89 17.99 -34.13
C ALA A 174 32.36 18.40 -33.99
N ASP A 175 33.24 17.63 -34.62
CA ASP A 175 34.65 17.94 -34.77
C ASP A 175 34.92 18.43 -36.20
N ARG A 176 35.27 19.71 -36.33
CA ARG A 176 36.15 20.35 -37.33
C ARG A 176 36.07 21.88 -37.18
N PRO A 177 37.11 22.67 -37.56
CA PRO A 177 38.18 22.32 -38.50
C PRO A 177 39.62 22.74 -38.07
N ALA A 178 40.61 22.18 -38.75
CA ALA A 178 41.89 22.84 -39.03
C ALA A 178 42.30 22.51 -40.47
N GLY A 179 42.51 23.55 -41.28
CA GLY A 179 42.82 23.49 -42.72
C GLY A 179 42.24 24.69 -43.44
#